data_AF-A0A927F776-F1
#
_entry.id   AF-A0A927F776-F1
#
_cell.length_a   1.000
_cell.length_b   1.000
_cell.length_c   1.000
_cell.angle_alpha   90.00
_cell.angle_beta   90.00
_cell.angle_gamma   90.00
#
_symmetry.space_group_name_H-M   'P 1'
#
loop_
_entity.id
_entity.type
_entity.pdbx_description
1 polymer ?
#
loop_
_entity_poly.entity_id
_entity_poly.type
_entity_poly.pdbx_seq_one_letter_code
_entity_poly.pdbx_strand_id
1 'polypeptide(L)' 'MKYIEFRDSIHQELIRSQSGKTWKEIKDTLDLPYDRPCPEWIARMELDIGLERKERRGNALVWSLAHL' A
#
# COMPACT_ATOMS: atom_id res chain seq x y z
N MET A 1 7.60 -10.73 8.72
CA MET A 1 7.59 -9.24 8.71
C MET A 1 6.71 -8.74 9.84
N LYS A 2 7.05 -7.63 10.52
CA LYS A 2 6.17 -6.97 11.51
C LYS A 2 5.30 -5.93 10.80
N TYR A 3 4.15 -5.56 11.40
CA TYR A 3 3.28 -4.51 10.87
C TYR A 3 4.03 -3.18 10.61
N ILE A 4 4.92 -2.78 11.52
CA ILE A 4 5.66 -1.52 11.41
C ILE A 4 6.55 -1.53 10.17
N GLU A 5 7.33 -2.59 9.96
CA GLU A 5 8.19 -2.75 8.78
C GLU A 5 7.38 -2.75 7.47
N PHE A 6 6.24 -3.45 7.48
CA PHE A 6 5.33 -3.52 6.33
C PHE A 6 4.75 -2.15 5.99
N ARG A 7 4.22 -1.45 7.00
CA ARG A 7 3.66 -0.11 6.86
C ARG A 7 4.71 0.86 6.36
N ASP A 8 5.90 0.88 6.97
CA ASP A 8 6.95 1.83 6.62
C ASP A 8 7.45 1.64 5.18
N SER A 9 7.67 0.38 4.78
CA SER A 9 8.07 0.04 3.40
C SER A 9 7.04 0.50 2.38
N ILE A 10 5.75 0.25 2.63
CA ILE A 10 4.68 0.69 1.72
C ILE A 10 4.52 2.20 1.74
N HIS A 11 4.62 2.84 2.90
CA HIS A 11 4.53 4.28 3.04
C HIS A 11 5.63 4.98 2.22
N GLN A 12 6.89 4.55 2.35
CA GLN A 12 8.00 5.07 1.56
C GLN A 12 7.78 4.87 0.04
N GLU A 13 7.27 3.72 -0.36
CA GLU A 13 6.98 3.40 -1.76
C GLU A 13 5.87 4.29 -2.34
N LEU A 14 4.80 4.51 -1.57
CA LEU A 14 3.68 5.36 -1.95
C LEU A 14 4.05 6.85 -1.97
N ILE A 15 4.91 7.32 -1.07
CA ILE A 15 5.46 8.69 -1.12
C ILE A 15 6.24 8.92 -2.40
N ARG A 16 7.07 7.94 -2.81
CA ARG A 16 7.83 8.02 -4.08
C ARG A 16 6.92 8.00 -5.31
N SER A 17 5.74 7.41 -5.17
CA SER A 17 4.79 7.19 -6.25
C SER A 17 3.55 8.07 -6.09
N GLN A 18 3.67 9.36 -6.43
CA GLN A 18 2.56 10.33 -6.32
C GLN A 18 1.28 9.93 -7.05
N SER A 19 1.38 9.12 -8.11
CA SER A 19 0.21 8.60 -8.86
C SER A 19 -0.44 7.36 -8.22
N GLY A 20 0.04 6.94 -7.06
CA GLY A 20 -0.35 5.69 -6.42
C GLY A 20 0.18 4.44 -7.13
N LYS A 21 0.17 3.31 -6.41
CA LYS A 21 0.58 2.00 -6.92
C LYS A 21 -0.45 0.94 -6.58
N THR A 22 -0.62 -0.04 -7.45
CA THR A 22 -1.45 -1.21 -7.13
C THR A 22 -0.72 -2.12 -6.14
N TRP A 23 -1.47 -2.94 -5.38
CA TRP A 23 -0.87 -3.96 -4.50
C TRP A 23 0.16 -4.83 -5.23
N LYS A 24 -0.10 -5.18 -6.49
CA LYS A 24 0.82 -6.00 -7.29
C LYS A 24 2.14 -5.27 -7.54
N GLU A 25 2.11 -3.99 -7.89
CA GLU A 25 3.32 -3.17 -8.09
C GLU A 25 4.10 -2.99 -6.78
N ILE A 26 3.39 -2.75 -5.67
CA ILE A 26 4.00 -2.63 -4.34
C ILE A 26 4.67 -3.94 -3.95
N LYS A 27 3.96 -5.06 -4.09
CA LYS A 27 4.47 -6.40 -3.80
C LYS A 27 5.71 -6.73 -4.63
N ASP A 28 5.68 -6.45 -5.92
CA ASP A 28 6.79 -6.70 -6.85
C ASP A 28 8.00 -5.83 -6.50
N THR A 29 7.79 -4.54 -6.23
CA THR A 29 8.88 -3.62 -5.88
C THR A 29 9.52 -3.97 -4.54
N LEU A 30 8.72 -4.37 -3.55
CA LEU A 30 9.17 -4.69 -2.20
C LEU A 30 9.49 -6.18 -1.97
N ASP A 31 9.41 -7.00 -3.03
CA ASP A 31 9.56 -8.47 -2.99
C ASP A 31 8.81 -9.13 -1.82
N LEU A 32 7.54 -8.74 -1.64
CA LEU A 32 6.76 -9.21 -0.49
C LEU A 32 6.32 -10.68 -0.70
N PRO A 33 6.52 -11.57 0.29
CA PRO A 33 6.18 -13.00 0.16
C PRO A 33 4.67 -13.28 0.24
N TYR A 34 3.84 -12.24 0.38
CA TYR A 34 2.40 -12.37 0.60
C TYR A 34 1.64 -12.38 -0.72
N ASP A 35 0.72 -13.33 -0.91
CA ASP A 35 -0.17 -13.31 -2.09
C ASP A 35 -1.16 -12.14 -2.03
N ARG A 36 -1.75 -11.94 -0.84
CA ARG A 36 -2.76 -10.90 -0.58
C ARG A 36 -2.35 -10.09 0.65
N PRO A 37 -2.71 -8.80 0.70
CA PRO A 37 -2.45 -7.99 1.88
C PRO A 37 -3.41 -8.39 3.00
N CYS A 38 -2.91 -8.40 4.23
CA CYS A 38 -3.73 -8.68 5.41
C CYS A 38 -4.75 -7.55 5.63
N PRO A 39 -6.07 -7.81 5.63
CA PRO A 39 -7.10 -6.78 5.71
C PRO A 39 -7.02 -5.94 6.99
N GLU A 40 -6.63 -6.54 8.12
CA GLU A 40 -6.42 -5.83 9.38
C GLU A 40 -5.28 -4.81 9.30
N TRP A 41 -4.19 -5.15 8.62
CA TRP A 41 -3.07 -4.23 8.44
C TRP A 41 -3.44 -3.09 7.49
N ILE A 42 -4.23 -3.37 6.47
CA ILE A 42 -4.74 -2.35 5.57
C ILE A 42 -5.65 -1.37 6.30
N ALA A 43 -6.65 -1.86 7.03
CA ALA A 43 -7.52 -1.01 7.85
C ALA A 43 -6.71 -0.15 8.83
N ARG A 44 -5.64 -0.72 9.41
CA ARG A 44 -4.75 0.03 10.30
C ARG A 44 -3.93 1.08 9.55
N MET A 45 -3.43 0.80 8.36
CA MET A 45 -2.70 1.76 7.52
C MET A 45 -3.61 2.89 7.03
N GLU A 46 -4.88 2.60 6.74
CA GLU A 46 -5.88 3.62 6.38
C GLU A 46 -6.02 4.66 7.51
N LEU A 47 -5.88 4.25 8.77
CA LEU A 47 -5.90 5.14 9.94
C LEU A 47 -4.54 5.76 10.28
N ASP A 48 -3.45 5.00 10.15
CA ASP A 48 -2.13 5.35 10.67
C ASP A 48 -1.33 6.24 9.71
N ILE A 49 -1.39 5.95 8.41
CA ILE A 49 -0.68 6.70 7.35
C ILE A 49 -1.63 7.33 6.34
N GLY A 50 -2.95 7.25 6.56
CA GLY A 50 -3.94 7.78 5.62
C GLY A 50 -3.93 7.06 4.26
N LEU A 51 -3.66 5.74 4.25
CA LEU A 51 -3.75 4.94 3.04
C LEU A 51 -5.15 5.04 2.43
N GLU A 52 -5.25 5.23 1.12
CA GLU A 52 -6.49 5.20 0.38
C GLU A 52 -6.43 4.21 -0.78
N ARG A 53 -7.57 3.59 -1.06
CA ARG A 53 -7.73 2.60 -2.14
C ARG A 53 -8.93 2.99 -3.01
N LYS A 54 -8.82 4.12 -3.70
CA LYS A 54 -9.95 4.74 -4.42
C LYS A 54 -9.98 4.37 -5.90
N GLU A 55 -8.84 4.49 -6.56
CA GLU A 55 -8.78 4.35 -8.01
C GLU A 55 -8.63 2.89 -8.42
N ARG A 56 -9.12 2.56 -9.62
CA ARG A 56 -8.89 1.26 -10.23
C ARG A 56 -8.01 1.44 -11.46
N ARG A 57 -6.88 0.74 -11.47
CA ARG A 57 -6.04 0.58 -12.66
C ARG A 57 -6.31 -0.82 -13.20
N GLY A 58 -7.18 -0.92 -14.20
CA GLY A 58 -7.72 -2.19 -14.67
C GLY A 58 -8.56 -2.88 -13.58
N ASN A 59 -8.16 -4.08 -13.18
CA ASN A 59 -8.85 -4.89 -12.17
C ASN A 59 -8.30 -4.72 -10.74
N ALA A 60 -7.28 -3.89 -10.54
CA ALA A 60 -6.63 -3.70 -9.24
C ALA A 60 -6.95 -2.33 -8.65
N LEU A 61 -7.14 -2.28 -7.34
CA LEU A 61 -7.21 -1.02 -6.60
C LEU A 61 -5.82 -0.41 -6.54
N VAL A 62 -5.74 0.87 -6.87
CA VAL A 62 -4.57 1.72 -6.71
C VAL A 62 -4.58 2.25 -5.29
N TRP A 63 -3.42 2.13 -4.65
CA TRP A 63 -3.17 2.57 -3.30
C TRP A 63 -2.41 3.89 -3.39
N SER A 64 -2.85 4.87 -2.62
CA SER A 64 -2.26 6.20 -2.53
C SER A 64 -2.37 6.71 -1.10
N LEU A 65 -1.72 7.84 -0.79
CA LEU A 65 -1.82 8.49 0.52
C LEU A 65 -2.76 9.69 0.39
N ALA A 66 -3.77 9.78 1.27
CA ALA A 66 -4.77 10.87 1.26
C ALA A 66 -4.15 12.25 1.48
N HIS A 67 -3.09 12.30 2.29
CA HIS A 67 -2.36 13.50 2.66
C HIS A 67 -0.89 13.29 2.31
N LEU A 68 -0.38 14.09 1.37
CA LEU A 68 1.05 14.31 1.14
C LEU A 68 1.39 15.72 1.59
#